data_AF-A0A3D4TSZ5-F1
#
_entry.id   AF-A0A3D4TSZ5-F1
#
_cell.length_a   1.000
_cell.length_b   1.000
_cell.length_c   1.000
_cell.angle_alpha   90.00
_cell.angle_beta   90.00
_cell.angle_gamma   90.00
#
_symmetry.space_group_name_H-M   'P 1'
#
loop_
_entity.id
_entity.type
_entity.pdbx_description
1 polymer ?
#
loop_
_entity_poly.entity_id
_entity_poly.type
_entity_poly.pdbx_seq_one_letter_code
_entity_poly.pdbx_strand_id
1 'polypeptide(L)'
;MSYDMMVFEASAAPREAAAFIAWFEKQTQWNERHEYDDPAVSSPALQAWFAEMAQEFPPLDGPLSNDGDDRAEVTEYSIGRQVIYGAFAYSVAERAHGRLQDLAEKHGVGFFDVSADESAIVFPDGLVLMPD
;
A
#
# COMPACT_ATOMS: atom_id res chain seq x y z
N MET A 1 14.58 9.24 4.88
CA MET A 1 13.13 9.44 5.11
C MET A 1 12.42 8.78 3.94
N SER A 2 11.52 7.86 4.24
CA SER A 2 10.59 7.27 3.27
C SER A 2 9.40 8.20 3.05
N TYR A 3 8.66 7.94 1.98
CA TYR A 3 7.28 8.38 1.81
C TYR A 3 6.41 7.13 1.84
N ASP A 4 5.57 7.04 2.85
CA ASP A 4 4.82 5.85 3.21
C ASP A 4 3.37 5.95 2.73
N MET A 5 2.90 4.90 2.06
CA MET A 5 1.52 4.78 1.60
C MET A 5 1.03 3.35 1.79
N MET A 6 -0.28 3.18 1.95
CA MET A 6 -0.90 1.87 2.06
C MET A 6 -2.07 1.74 1.07
N VAL A 7 -2.18 0.61 0.38
CA VAL A 7 -3.41 0.19 -0.30
C VAL A 7 -4.12 -0.90 0.51
N PHE A 8 -5.45 -0.96 0.42
CA PHE A 8 -6.25 -1.87 1.22
C PHE A 8 -7.44 -2.47 0.48
N GLU A 9 -7.85 -3.65 0.94
CA GLU A 9 -9.09 -4.30 0.50
C GLU A 9 -10.31 -3.51 0.99
N ALA A 10 -10.97 -2.81 0.07
CA ALA A 10 -12.07 -1.88 0.39
C ALA A 10 -13.26 -2.58 1.07
N SER A 11 -13.49 -3.86 0.80
CA SER A 11 -14.56 -4.64 1.45
C SER A 11 -14.26 -5.03 2.90
N ALA A 12 -13.00 -4.96 3.33
CA ALA A 12 -12.58 -5.28 4.69
C ALA A 12 -12.36 -4.04 5.58
N ALA A 13 -12.07 -2.88 4.97
CA ALA A 13 -11.74 -1.66 5.68
C ALA A 13 -12.96 -0.96 6.31
N PRO A 14 -12.86 -0.46 7.55
CA PRO A 14 -13.90 0.36 8.16
C PRO A 14 -14.13 1.67 7.39
N ARG A 15 -15.39 2.09 7.29
CA ARG A 15 -15.80 3.28 6.53
C ARG A 15 -16.04 4.52 7.41
N GLU A 16 -15.40 4.56 8.56
CA GLU A 16 -15.39 5.67 9.51
C GLU A 16 -13.94 5.93 9.90
N ALA A 17 -13.52 7.19 10.01
CA ALA A 17 -12.12 7.58 10.08
C ALA A 17 -11.42 7.02 11.32
N ALA A 18 -11.99 7.19 12.52
CA ALA A 18 -11.38 6.69 13.75
C ALA A 18 -11.31 5.16 13.77
N ALA A 19 -12.36 4.49 13.29
CA ALA A 19 -12.38 3.04 13.13
C ALA A 19 -11.35 2.54 12.12
N PHE A 20 -11.15 3.27 11.01
CA PHE A 20 -10.14 2.95 10.02
C PHE A 20 -8.74 3.06 10.61
N ILE A 21 -8.43 4.13 11.34
CA ILE A 21 -7.12 4.29 12.01
C ILE A 21 -6.87 3.16 13.01
N ALA A 22 -7.86 2.83 13.85
CA ALA A 22 -7.74 1.70 14.79
C ALA A 22 -7.59 0.34 14.09
N TRP A 23 -8.08 0.21 12.86
CA TRP A 23 -7.88 -0.97 12.03
C TRP A 23 -6.50 -0.97 11.37
N PHE A 24 -6.06 0.15 10.79
CA PHE A 24 -4.72 0.37 10.24
C PHE A 24 -3.64 0.03 11.26
N GLU A 25 -3.74 0.55 12.48
CA GLU A 25 -2.81 0.26 13.58
C GLU A 25 -2.72 -1.23 13.92
N LYS A 26 -3.78 -2.01 13.70
CA LYS A 26 -3.76 -3.47 13.89
C LYS A 26 -3.10 -4.18 12.72
N GLN A 27 -3.33 -3.70 11.49
CA GLN A 27 -2.70 -4.26 10.30
C GLN A 27 -1.18 -4.08 10.37
N THR A 28 -0.74 -2.88 10.75
CA THR A 28 0.69 -2.51 10.83
C THR A 28 1.41 -3.02 12.09
N GLN A 29 0.73 -3.81 12.94
CA GLN A 29 1.41 -4.63 13.94
C GLN A 29 2.02 -5.90 13.36
N TRP A 30 1.69 -6.25 12.11
CA TRP A 30 2.30 -7.37 11.39
C TRP A 30 2.23 -8.72 12.18
N ASN A 31 1.06 -9.02 12.74
CA ASN A 31 0.81 -10.18 13.60
C ASN A 31 0.24 -11.42 12.88
N GLU A 32 0.19 -11.42 11.55
CA GLU A 32 -0.29 -12.55 10.75
C GLU A 32 0.73 -13.70 10.77
N ARG A 33 0.28 -14.92 10.48
CA ARG A 33 1.13 -16.13 10.52
C ARG A 33 1.72 -16.44 9.15
N HIS A 34 2.45 -15.49 8.57
CA HIS A 34 3.22 -15.61 7.33
C HIS A 34 4.26 -14.50 7.26
N GLU A 35 5.20 -14.64 6.32
CA GLU A 35 6.09 -13.55 5.93
C GLU A 35 5.32 -12.46 5.19
N TYR A 36 5.88 -11.24 5.15
CA TYR A 36 5.24 -10.04 4.61
C TYR A 36 5.79 -9.64 3.24
N ASP A 37 6.39 -10.57 2.50
CA ASP A 37 7.09 -10.33 1.24
C ASP A 37 6.48 -11.05 0.03
N ASP A 38 5.47 -11.91 0.25
CA ASP A 38 4.81 -12.69 -0.81
C ASP A 38 3.40 -12.14 -1.15
N PRO A 39 3.18 -11.56 -2.34
CA PRO A 39 1.86 -11.09 -2.75
C PRO A 39 0.77 -12.17 -2.75
N ALA A 40 1.12 -13.46 -2.83
CA ALA A 40 0.14 -14.55 -2.85
C ALA A 40 -0.72 -14.63 -1.57
N VAL A 41 -0.31 -13.98 -0.47
CA VAL A 41 -1.09 -13.94 0.78
C VAL A 41 -2.27 -12.95 0.73
N SER A 42 -2.23 -11.96 -0.16
CA SER A 42 -3.20 -10.86 -0.22
C SER A 42 -4.47 -11.22 -0.99
N SER A 43 -5.47 -10.33 -0.94
CA SER A 43 -6.67 -10.44 -1.79
C SER A 43 -6.33 -10.38 -3.29
N PRO A 44 -7.17 -10.95 -4.19
CA PRO A 44 -6.91 -10.90 -5.64
C PRO A 44 -6.77 -9.49 -6.21
N ALA A 45 -7.49 -8.50 -5.66
CA ALA A 45 -7.40 -7.12 -6.10
C ALA A 45 -6.04 -6.49 -5.71
N LEU A 46 -5.58 -6.76 -4.49
CA LEU A 46 -4.25 -6.32 -4.01
C LEU A 46 -3.12 -7.01 -4.77
N GLN A 47 -3.26 -8.29 -5.09
CA GLN A 47 -2.31 -9.02 -5.94
C GLN A 47 -2.18 -8.38 -7.32
N ALA A 48 -3.32 -8.04 -7.95
CA ALA A 48 -3.32 -7.39 -9.26
C ALA A 48 -2.70 -5.98 -9.21
N TRP A 49 -3.03 -5.20 -8.18
CA TRP A 49 -2.42 -3.89 -7.93
C TRP A 49 -0.90 -4.01 -7.78
N PHE A 50 -0.42 -4.92 -6.94
CA PHE A 50 1.01 -5.09 -6.67
C PHE A 50 1.78 -5.54 -7.91
N ALA A 51 1.22 -6.47 -8.69
CA ALA A 51 1.85 -6.96 -9.91
C ALA A 51 2.09 -5.85 -10.95
N GLU A 52 1.28 -4.79 -10.96
CA GLU A 52 1.49 -3.62 -11.81
C GLU A 52 2.38 -2.57 -11.16
N MET A 53 2.23 -2.32 -9.85
CA MET A 53 3.09 -1.38 -9.12
C MET A 53 4.56 -1.81 -9.15
N ALA A 54 4.83 -3.10 -8.95
CA ALA A 54 6.16 -3.68 -8.93
C ALA A 54 6.91 -3.58 -10.27
N GLN A 55 6.24 -3.28 -11.39
CA GLN A 55 6.91 -3.05 -12.67
C GLN A 55 7.68 -1.72 -12.69
N GLU A 56 7.22 -0.74 -11.92
CA GLU A 56 7.84 0.59 -11.82
C GLU A 56 8.56 0.77 -10.49
N PHE A 57 8.04 0.19 -9.42
CA PHE A 57 8.54 0.27 -8.05
C PHE A 57 8.76 -1.15 -7.51
N PRO A 58 9.83 -1.85 -7.95
CA PRO A 58 10.07 -3.25 -7.59
C PRO A 58 10.29 -3.41 -6.08
N PRO A 59 9.92 -4.57 -5.51
CA PRO A 59 10.11 -4.80 -4.09
C PRO A 59 11.58 -5.02 -3.74
N LEU A 60 11.96 -4.53 -2.55
CA LEU A 60 13.28 -4.77 -1.96
C LEU A 60 13.49 -6.25 -1.63
N ASP A 61 12.45 -6.91 -1.14
CA ASP A 61 12.46 -8.30 -0.66
C ASP A 61 11.37 -9.15 -1.33
N GLY A 62 11.46 -10.47 -1.16
CA GLY A 62 10.44 -11.41 -1.60
C GLY A 62 10.63 -11.97 -3.02
N PRO A 63 9.65 -12.74 -3.53
CA PRO A 63 9.82 -13.53 -4.76
C PRO A 63 10.05 -12.73 -6.05
N LEU A 64 9.76 -11.42 -6.02
CA LEU A 64 9.89 -10.52 -7.16
C LEU A 64 11.06 -9.53 -7.00
N SER A 65 11.85 -9.62 -5.94
CA SER A 65 12.99 -8.74 -5.73
C SER A 65 14.17 -9.08 -6.64
N ASN A 66 15.10 -8.12 -6.75
CA ASN A 66 16.36 -8.29 -7.45
C ASN A 66 17.47 -7.63 -6.61
N ASP A 67 18.27 -8.44 -5.92
CA ASP A 67 19.35 -7.98 -5.01
C ASP A 67 20.37 -7.03 -5.65
N GLY A 68 20.47 -7.01 -6.98
CA GLY A 68 21.36 -6.13 -7.73
C GLY A 68 20.75 -4.80 -8.15
N ASP A 69 19.47 -4.55 -7.84
CA ASP A 69 18.78 -3.31 -8.17
C ASP A 69 18.98 -2.28 -7.04
N ASP A 70 19.68 -1.19 -7.34
CA ASP A 70 20.02 -0.12 -6.38
C ASP A 70 19.32 1.21 -6.73
N ARG A 71 18.33 1.16 -7.61
CA ARG A 71 17.56 2.34 -8.03
C ARG A 71 16.70 2.87 -6.89
N ALA A 72 16.40 4.17 -6.95
CA ALA A 72 15.53 4.81 -5.96
C ALA A 72 14.08 4.28 -5.97
N GLU A 73 13.66 3.64 -7.06
CA GLU A 73 12.35 2.99 -7.20
C GLU A 73 12.21 1.67 -6.41
N VAL A 74 13.32 1.04 -6.00
CA VAL A 74 13.26 -0.14 -5.14
C VAL A 74 12.58 0.24 -3.82
N THR A 75 11.48 -0.44 -3.52
CA THR A 75 10.55 -0.06 -2.46
C THR A 75 10.44 -1.18 -1.43
N GLU A 76 10.51 -0.83 -0.16
CA GLU A 76 10.25 -1.76 0.93
C GLU A 76 8.73 -1.94 1.05
N TYR A 77 8.26 -3.18 0.83
CA TYR A 77 6.85 -3.52 0.96
C TYR A 77 6.61 -4.45 2.15
N SER A 78 5.51 -4.21 2.85
CA SER A 78 4.92 -5.16 3.81
C SER A 78 3.55 -5.56 3.32
N ILE A 79 3.42 -6.84 2.97
CA ILE A 79 2.27 -7.42 2.26
C ILE A 79 1.46 -8.28 3.22
N GLY A 80 0.33 -7.75 3.70
CA GLY A 80 -0.64 -8.46 4.51
C GLY A 80 -1.80 -9.02 3.69
N ARG A 81 -2.71 -9.74 4.34
CA ARG A 81 -3.90 -10.30 3.65
C ARG A 81 -4.82 -9.22 3.08
N GLN A 82 -4.96 -8.12 3.81
CA GLN A 82 -5.94 -7.06 3.52
C GLN A 82 -5.28 -5.71 3.19
N VAL A 83 -3.96 -5.61 3.30
CA VAL A 83 -3.21 -4.38 3.05
C VAL A 83 -1.91 -4.67 2.34
N ILE A 84 -1.44 -3.72 1.53
CA ILE A 84 -0.05 -3.65 1.11
C ILE A 84 0.46 -2.27 1.49
N TYR A 85 1.51 -2.23 2.30
CA TYR A 85 2.17 -1.02 2.74
C TYR A 85 3.48 -0.87 1.97
N GLY A 86 3.76 0.31 1.45
CA GLY A 86 5.00 0.62 0.72
C GLY A 86 5.70 1.83 1.32
N ALA A 87 6.99 1.67 1.61
CA ALA A 87 7.90 2.74 2.04
C ALA A 87 8.80 3.13 0.85
N PHE A 88 8.39 4.18 0.14
CA PHE A 88 9.05 4.64 -1.08
C PHE A 88 10.18 5.62 -0.75
N ALA A 89 11.22 5.69 -1.59
CA ALA A 89 12.19 6.76 -1.47
C ALA A 89 11.54 8.12 -1.75
N TYR A 90 11.83 9.14 -0.92
CA TYR A 90 11.23 10.47 -1.06
C TYR A 90 11.47 11.10 -2.45
N SER A 91 12.61 10.80 -3.10
CA SER A 91 12.96 11.29 -4.43
C SER A 91 12.02 10.82 -5.55
N VAL A 92 11.23 9.77 -5.30
CA VAL A 92 10.26 9.23 -6.27
C VAL A 92 8.81 9.29 -5.75
N ALA A 93 8.57 9.91 -4.59
CA ALA A 93 7.27 9.92 -3.91
C ALA A 93 6.12 10.42 -4.79
N GLU A 94 6.29 11.53 -5.51
CA GLU A 94 5.25 12.10 -6.38
C GLU A 94 4.84 11.11 -7.48
N ARG A 95 5.83 10.45 -8.11
CA ARG A 95 5.58 9.41 -9.13
C ARG A 95 4.91 8.19 -8.51
N ALA A 96 5.37 7.74 -7.35
CA ALA A 96 4.81 6.59 -6.66
C ALA A 96 3.35 6.83 -6.27
N HIS A 97 3.06 8.01 -5.72
CA HIS A 97 1.72 8.41 -5.30
C HIS A 97 0.76 8.46 -6.50
N GLY A 98 1.15 9.11 -7.60
CA GLY A 98 0.33 9.13 -8.82
C GLY A 98 0.05 7.73 -9.36
N ARG A 99 1.08 6.87 -9.42
CA ARG A 99 0.92 5.49 -9.92
C ARG A 99 0.04 4.64 -9.00
N LEU A 100 0.19 4.80 -7.70
CA LEU A 100 -0.63 4.13 -6.70
C LEU A 100 -2.11 4.50 -6.85
N GLN A 101 -2.42 5.79 -7.06
CA GLN A 101 -3.79 6.26 -7.27
C GLN A 101 -4.42 5.67 -8.54
N ASP A 102 -3.70 5.73 -9.67
CA ASP A 102 -4.16 5.16 -10.95
C ASP A 102 -4.49 3.67 -10.81
N LEU A 103 -3.62 2.92 -10.12
CA LEU A 103 -3.80 1.49 -9.90
C LEU A 103 -4.88 1.20 -8.86
N ALA A 104 -5.04 2.04 -7.84
CA ALA A 104 -6.10 1.89 -6.85
C ALA A 104 -7.48 1.98 -7.49
N GLU A 105 -7.69 2.99 -8.35
CA GLU A 105 -8.89 3.13 -9.17
C GLU A 105 -9.08 1.92 -10.09
N LYS A 106 -8.04 1.55 -10.85
CA LYS A 106 -8.10 0.44 -11.82
C LYS A 106 -8.49 -0.90 -11.18
N HIS A 107 -7.95 -1.20 -10.01
CA HIS A 107 -8.14 -2.50 -9.35
C HIS A 107 -9.21 -2.50 -8.26
N GLY A 108 -9.86 -1.36 -8.00
CA GLY A 108 -10.93 -1.26 -7.03
C GLY A 108 -10.46 -1.47 -5.59
N VAL A 109 -9.24 -1.05 -5.26
CA VAL A 109 -8.70 -1.04 -3.90
C VAL A 109 -8.75 0.38 -3.33
N GLY A 110 -8.82 0.51 -2.01
CA GLY A 110 -8.67 1.82 -1.37
C GLY A 110 -7.21 2.14 -1.10
N PHE A 111 -6.91 3.39 -0.77
CA PHE A 111 -5.58 3.79 -0.32
C PHE A 111 -5.59 4.79 0.83
N PHE A 112 -4.49 4.85 1.56
CA PHE A 112 -4.22 5.77 2.65
C PHE A 112 -2.83 6.37 2.46
N ASP A 113 -2.76 7.69 2.32
CA ASP A 113 -1.50 8.43 2.28
C ASP A 113 -1.01 8.72 3.70
N VAL A 114 -0.06 7.90 4.17
CA VAL A 114 0.40 7.88 5.57
C VAL A 114 1.36 9.03 5.84
N SER A 115 2.13 9.45 4.83
CA SER A 115 3.16 10.48 4.97
C SER A 115 2.68 11.90 4.63
N ALA A 116 1.50 12.04 4.02
CA ALA A 116 0.92 13.35 3.75
C ALA A 116 0.67 14.17 5.02
N ASP A 117 0.98 15.47 4.96
CA ASP A 117 0.65 16.45 6.02
C ASP A 117 -0.87 16.48 6.30
N GLU A 118 -1.67 16.36 5.24
CA GLU A 118 -3.12 16.18 5.29
C GLU A 118 -3.46 14.77 4.80
N SER A 119 -3.36 13.79 5.70
CA SER A 119 -3.62 12.40 5.35
C SER A 119 -5.08 12.19 4.91
N ALA A 120 -5.28 11.38 3.88
CA ALA A 120 -6.58 11.06 3.32
C ALA A 120 -6.73 9.57 3.10
N ILE A 121 -7.89 9.02 3.46
CA ILE A 121 -8.27 7.63 3.22
C ILE A 121 -9.29 7.63 2.11
N VAL A 122 -8.96 7.04 0.96
CA VAL A 122 -9.79 7.06 -0.23
C VAL A 122 -10.27 5.66 -0.56
N PHE A 123 -11.58 5.51 -0.72
CA PHE A 123 -12.23 4.29 -1.17
C PHE A 123 -12.51 4.33 -2.68
N PRO A 124 -12.56 3.17 -3.35
CA PRO A 124 -12.78 3.08 -4.79
C PRO A 124 -14.17 3.57 -5.23
N ASP A 125 -15.13 3.71 -4.31
CA ASP A 125 -16.46 4.27 -4.59
C ASP A 125 -16.55 5.79 -4.41
N GLY A 126 -15.40 6.46 -4.20
CA GLY A 126 -15.31 7.90 -4.04
C GLY A 126 -15.54 8.40 -2.61
N LEU A 127 -15.76 7.53 -1.63
CA LEU A 127 -15.73 7.94 -0.23
C LEU A 127 -14.30 8.37 0.14
N VAL A 128 -14.17 9.57 0.69
CA VAL A 128 -12.93 10.09 1.27
C VAL A 128 -13.16 10.33 2.76
N LEU A 129 -12.28 9.80 3.60
CA LEU A 129 -12.25 10.06 5.04
C LEU A 129 -10.99 10.85 5.37
N MET A 130 -11.15 11.86 6.21
CA MET A 130 -10.04 12.64 6.78
C MET A 130 -9.92 12.24 8.25
N PRO A 131 -8.85 11.55 8.67
CA PRO A 131 -8.60 11.31 10.08
C PRO A 131 -8.18 12.63 10.77
N ASP A 132 -8.59 12.78 12.03
CA ASP A 132 -8.31 13.95 12.87
C ASP A 132 -6.85 14.02 13.36
#